data_AF-A0A1F9MZ59-F1
#
_entry.id   AF-A0A1F9MZ59-F1
#
_cell.length_a   1.000
_cell.length_b   1.000
_cell.length_c   1.000
_cell.angle_alpha   90.00
_cell.angle_beta   90.00
_cell.angle_gamma   90.00
#
_symmetry.space_group_name_H-M   'P 1'
#
loop_
_entity.id
_entity.type
_entity.pdbx_description
1 polymer ?
#
loop_
_entity_poly.entity_id
_entity_poly.type
_entity_poly.pdbx_seq_one_letter_code
_entity_poly.pdbx_strand_id
1 'polypeptide(L)'
;MQVLEREWQTLMDELAAATSLSPLRVRAQAEIESIVGETFKAWPGLNGDGRVAAWAKLMTTATQSSQSMLPSCVSCGECCRVSSPTLHPDDLDLVREQKLPWNRLYTLRRGEAARSVSGAAPFVLDREQVKIRENSESHHCEFLTEEQCCSVHIDRPLQCRAQACWDPAQARELIGQPRLTREDIFGEVPALLEIIRAHEARCPFPKLHVACEKVATAQGDEQMAAAVNEVVEVVAFEEVFRTEAAQRLDIPDDVLDLIFGRSFVELVRLFGFRVDKGADGSRTLVPRDAK
;
A
#
# COMPACT_ATOMS: atom_id res chain seq x y z
N MET A 1 9.49 -24.99 21.27
CA MET A 1 8.71 -24.03 20.47
C MET A 1 9.22 -23.95 19.05
N GLN A 2 10.49 -23.61 18.78
CA GLN A 2 11.02 -23.48 17.41
C GLN A 2 10.79 -24.70 16.50
N VAL A 3 10.91 -25.93 17.03
CA VAL A 3 10.63 -27.15 16.23
C VAL A 3 9.15 -27.26 15.86
N LEU A 4 8.22 -27.09 16.82
CA LEU A 4 6.79 -27.15 16.53
C LEU A 4 6.39 -26.10 15.48
N GLU A 5 6.86 -24.86 15.65
CA GLU A 5 6.56 -23.76 14.73
C GLU A 5 7.03 -24.10 13.30
N ARG A 6 8.24 -24.65 13.17
CA ARG A 6 8.78 -25.07 11.87
C ARG A 6 7.97 -26.21 11.26
N GLU A 7 7.68 -27.27 12.02
CA GLU A 7 6.90 -28.39 11.48
C GLU A 7 5.47 -27.95 11.11
N TRP A 8 4.87 -27.05 11.91
CA TRP A 8 3.58 -26.45 11.60
C TRP A 8 3.62 -25.67 10.29
N GLN A 9 4.63 -24.83 10.09
CA GLN A 9 4.81 -24.10 8.84
C GLN A 9 4.97 -25.04 7.64
N THR A 10 5.81 -26.09 7.76
CA THR A 10 5.98 -27.10 6.71
C THR A 10 4.64 -27.75 6.35
N LEU A 11 3.84 -28.13 7.35
CA LEU A 11 2.51 -28.69 7.12
C LEU A 11 1.57 -27.71 6.40
N MET A 12 1.58 -26.42 6.77
CA MET A 12 0.76 -25.41 6.09
C MET A 12 1.15 -25.25 4.62
N ASP A 13 2.46 -25.29 4.32
CA ASP A 13 2.98 -25.20 2.96
C ASP A 13 2.57 -26.43 2.13
N GLU A 14 2.67 -27.64 2.71
CA GLU A 14 2.24 -28.90 2.08
C GLU A 14 0.74 -28.91 1.78
N LEU A 15 -0.08 -28.50 2.75
CA LEU A 15 -1.53 -28.41 2.58
C LEU A 15 -1.92 -27.34 1.56
N ALA A 16 -1.24 -26.19 1.55
CA ALA A 16 -1.47 -25.14 0.56
C ALA A 16 -1.17 -25.64 -0.85
N ALA A 17 -0.07 -26.37 -1.05
CA ALA A 17 0.29 -26.94 -2.36
C ALA A 17 -0.77 -27.91 -2.92
N ALA A 18 -1.60 -28.52 -2.06
CA ALA A 18 -2.71 -29.39 -2.44
C ALA A 18 -4.04 -28.64 -2.69
N THR A 19 -4.05 -27.31 -2.53
CA THR A 19 -5.24 -26.46 -2.65
C THR A 19 -4.96 -25.24 -3.56
N SER A 20 -5.97 -24.40 -3.78
CA SER A 20 -5.78 -23.07 -4.41
C SER A 20 -5.52 -21.96 -3.38
N LEU A 21 -5.35 -22.29 -2.10
CA LEU A 21 -5.14 -21.34 -1.02
C LEU A 21 -3.65 -21.03 -0.83
N SER A 22 -3.33 -19.81 -0.41
CA SER A 22 -1.96 -19.51 0.04
C SER A 22 -1.66 -20.18 1.39
N PRO A 23 -0.38 -20.47 1.71
CA PRO A 23 -0.01 -21.00 3.03
C PRO A 23 -0.50 -20.12 4.19
N LEU A 24 -0.45 -18.80 4.04
CA LEU A 24 -0.96 -17.86 5.05
C LEU A 24 -2.46 -18.04 5.27
N ARG A 25 -3.23 -18.26 4.20
CA ARG A 25 -4.67 -18.48 4.28
C ARG A 25 -5.00 -19.83 4.92
N VAL A 26 -4.28 -20.90 4.56
CA VAL A 26 -4.46 -22.24 5.17
C VAL A 26 -4.16 -22.17 6.67
N ARG A 27 -3.03 -21.55 7.04
CA ARG A 27 -2.63 -21.35 8.43
C ARG A 27 -3.67 -20.60 9.24
N ALA A 28 -4.04 -19.40 8.78
CA ALA A 28 -5.01 -18.57 9.48
C ALA A 28 -6.37 -19.25 9.63
N GLN A 29 -6.77 -20.06 8.65
CA GLN A 29 -8.02 -20.81 8.72
C GLN A 29 -7.95 -21.96 9.74
N ALA A 30 -6.84 -22.69 9.81
CA ALA A 30 -6.64 -23.72 10.82
C ALA A 30 -6.57 -23.13 12.24
N GLU A 31 -5.96 -21.96 12.40
CA GLU A 31 -5.80 -21.27 13.69
C GLU A 31 -7.10 -20.70 14.28
N ILE A 32 -8.20 -20.66 13.51
CA ILE A 32 -9.54 -20.37 14.03
C ILE A 32 -9.97 -21.46 15.02
N GLU A 33 -9.55 -22.70 14.78
CA GLU A 33 -9.88 -23.82 15.65
C GLU A 33 -9.09 -23.71 16.96
N SER A 34 -9.83 -23.55 18.07
CA SER A 34 -9.26 -23.39 19.42
C SER A 34 -8.18 -24.41 19.77
N ILE A 35 -8.32 -25.66 19.27
CA ILE A 35 -7.37 -26.76 19.48
C ILE A 35 -5.95 -26.41 19.03
N VAL A 36 -5.78 -25.58 18.01
CA VAL A 36 -4.46 -25.16 17.54
C VAL A 36 -3.78 -24.32 18.62
N GLY A 37 -4.42 -23.23 19.04
CA GLY A 37 -3.90 -22.35 20.09
C GLY A 37 -3.67 -23.06 21.42
N GLU A 38 -4.61 -23.93 21.83
CA GLU A 38 -4.49 -24.75 23.05
C GLU A 38 -3.30 -25.70 22.99
N THR A 39 -3.07 -26.34 21.84
CA THR A 39 -1.94 -27.25 21.64
C THR A 39 -0.61 -26.51 21.71
N PHE A 40 -0.50 -25.36 21.04
CA PHE A 40 0.71 -24.54 21.08
C PHE A 40 1.04 -24.08 22.50
N LYS A 41 0.03 -23.68 23.28
CA LYS A 41 0.19 -23.29 24.69
C LYS A 41 0.62 -24.46 25.58
N ALA A 42 0.08 -25.66 25.36
CA ALA A 42 0.40 -26.84 26.15
C ALA A 42 1.75 -27.49 25.78
N TRP A 43 2.24 -27.28 24.55
CA TRP A 43 3.39 -27.97 23.97
C TRP A 43 4.66 -28.02 24.85
N PRO A 44 5.08 -26.94 25.54
CA PRO A 44 6.28 -26.97 26.39
C PRO A 44 6.22 -28.02 27.52
N GLY A 45 5.03 -28.35 28.02
CA GLY A 45 4.82 -29.30 29.11
C GLY A 45 4.60 -30.75 28.66
N LEU A 46 4.51 -31.02 27.35
CA LEU A 46 4.24 -32.36 26.84
C LEU A 46 5.52 -33.21 26.76
N ASN A 47 5.41 -34.47 27.18
CA ASN A 47 6.41 -35.52 26.96
C ASN A 47 6.35 -36.06 25.52
N GLY A 48 7.19 -37.05 25.18
CA GLY A 48 7.28 -37.62 23.82
C GLY A 48 5.93 -38.09 23.26
N ASP A 49 5.24 -38.97 23.99
CA ASP A 49 3.95 -39.52 23.57
C ASP A 49 2.86 -38.44 23.47
N GLY A 50 2.86 -37.50 24.42
CA GLY A 50 1.95 -36.35 24.42
C GLY A 50 2.14 -35.46 23.20
N ARG A 51 3.39 -35.23 22.77
CA ARG A 51 3.70 -34.44 21.56
C ARG A 51 3.26 -35.15 20.30
N VAL A 52 3.44 -36.48 20.19
CA VAL A 52 2.97 -37.26 19.04
C VAL A 52 1.44 -37.20 18.93
N ALA A 53 0.73 -37.40 20.06
CA ALA A 53 -0.73 -37.32 20.08
C ALA A 53 -1.24 -35.91 19.75
N ALA A 54 -0.60 -34.87 20.28
CA ALA A 54 -0.93 -33.48 19.99
C ALA A 54 -0.68 -33.13 18.51
N TRP A 55 0.44 -33.57 17.95
CA TRP A 55 0.76 -33.39 16.54
C TRP A 55 -0.26 -34.07 15.61
N ALA A 56 -0.67 -35.30 15.92
CA ALA A 56 -1.71 -36.00 15.16
C ALA A 56 -3.05 -35.24 15.14
N LYS A 57 -3.42 -34.59 16.25
CA LYS A 57 -4.60 -33.72 16.33
C LYS A 57 -4.45 -32.46 15.48
N LEU A 58 -3.29 -31.81 15.55
CA LEU A 58 -2.97 -30.64 14.72
C LEU A 58 -3.06 -30.97 13.23
N MET A 59 -2.43 -32.06 12.78
CA MET A 59 -2.48 -32.51 11.39
C MET A 59 -3.90 -32.78 10.90
N THR A 60 -4.71 -33.46 11.73
CA THR A 60 -6.10 -33.77 11.40
C THR A 60 -6.93 -32.49 11.25
N THR A 61 -6.80 -31.57 12.22
CA THR A 61 -7.52 -30.28 12.23
C THR A 61 -7.13 -29.42 11.03
N ALA A 62 -5.84 -29.30 10.75
CA ALA A 62 -5.33 -28.52 9.63
C ALA A 62 -5.78 -29.08 8.28
N THR A 63 -5.70 -30.41 8.11
CA THR A 63 -6.17 -31.10 6.90
C THR A 63 -7.66 -30.89 6.67
N GLN A 64 -8.49 -31.01 7.71
CA GLN A 64 -9.93 -30.75 7.60
C GLN A 64 -10.20 -29.28 7.24
N SER A 65 -9.47 -28.37 7.87
CA SER A 65 -9.59 -26.95 7.61
C SER A 65 -9.16 -26.58 6.19
N SER A 66 -8.19 -27.26 5.59
CA SER A 66 -7.73 -26.94 4.23
C SER A 66 -8.62 -27.50 3.12
N GLN A 67 -9.50 -28.47 3.41
CA GLN A 67 -10.35 -29.13 2.41
C GLN A 67 -11.42 -28.22 1.78
N SER A 68 -11.79 -27.13 2.45
CA SER A 68 -12.78 -26.18 1.91
C SER A 68 -12.38 -24.75 2.21
N MET A 69 -12.66 -23.83 1.29
CA MET A 69 -12.41 -22.41 1.54
C MET A 69 -13.60 -21.80 2.28
N LEU A 70 -13.36 -21.23 3.47
CA LEU A 70 -14.42 -20.48 4.16
C LEU A 70 -14.84 -19.25 3.34
N PRO A 71 -16.16 -19.00 3.18
CA PRO A 71 -16.67 -17.85 2.44
C PRO A 71 -16.60 -16.54 3.26
N SER A 72 -15.49 -16.35 3.96
CA SER A 72 -15.23 -15.20 4.83
C SER A 72 -13.73 -14.89 4.90
N CYS A 73 -13.39 -13.63 5.18
CA CYS A 73 -12.01 -13.22 5.42
C CYS A 73 -11.56 -13.76 6.79
N VAL A 74 -10.42 -14.44 6.83
CA VAL A 74 -9.79 -14.96 8.07
C VAL A 74 -8.62 -14.09 8.54
N SER A 75 -8.50 -12.87 7.99
CA SER A 75 -7.44 -11.91 8.34
C SER A 75 -6.00 -12.46 8.21
N CYS A 76 -5.73 -13.27 7.18
CA CYS A 76 -4.41 -13.88 6.94
C CYS A 76 -3.31 -12.91 6.45
N GLY A 77 -3.66 -11.66 6.13
CA GLY A 77 -2.71 -10.65 5.68
C GLY A 77 -2.18 -10.80 4.24
N GLU A 78 -2.54 -11.86 3.50
CA GLU A 78 -2.06 -12.10 2.13
C GLU A 78 -2.31 -10.90 1.20
N CYS A 79 -3.54 -10.40 1.14
CA CYS A 79 -3.88 -9.26 0.29
C CYS A 79 -3.11 -7.99 0.68
N CYS A 80 -2.84 -7.80 1.97
CA CYS A 80 -2.06 -6.68 2.48
C CYS A 80 -0.60 -6.71 2.02
N ARG A 81 -0.06 -7.87 1.61
CA ARG A 81 1.29 -7.98 1.05
C ARG A 81 1.38 -7.67 -0.43
N VAL A 82 0.28 -7.88 -1.14
CA VAL A 82 0.23 -7.64 -2.59
C VAL A 82 0.15 -6.14 -2.86
N SER A 83 -0.85 -5.48 -2.28
CA SER A 83 -1.00 -4.02 -2.35
C SER A 83 -2.05 -3.56 -1.35
N SER A 84 -1.91 -2.33 -0.90
CA SER A 84 -2.94 -1.61 -0.17
C SER A 84 -4.13 -1.20 -1.08
N PRO A 85 -5.33 -1.02 -0.51
CA PRO A 85 -6.52 -0.64 -1.26
C PRO A 85 -6.51 0.84 -1.65
N THR A 86 -7.09 1.13 -2.81
CA THR A 86 -7.58 2.45 -3.22
C THR A 86 -9.00 2.62 -2.70
N LEU A 87 -9.30 3.79 -2.15
CA LEU A 87 -10.58 4.08 -1.51
C LEU A 87 -11.66 4.43 -2.54
N HIS A 88 -12.89 4.10 -2.18
CA HIS A 88 -14.10 4.44 -2.92
C HIS A 88 -14.92 5.50 -2.16
N PRO A 89 -15.89 6.19 -2.82
CA PRO A 89 -16.79 7.11 -2.14
C PRO A 89 -17.46 6.51 -0.89
N ASP A 90 -17.80 5.22 -0.93
CA ASP A 90 -18.36 4.45 0.21
C ASP A 90 -17.42 4.37 1.43
N ASP A 91 -16.13 4.70 1.28
CA ASP A 91 -15.15 4.70 2.36
C ASP A 91 -15.00 6.10 2.99
N LEU A 92 -15.75 7.12 2.55
CA LEU A 92 -15.65 8.50 3.03
C LEU A 92 -15.84 8.60 4.55
N ASP A 93 -16.80 7.88 5.12
CA ASP A 93 -17.04 7.91 6.56
C ASP A 93 -15.88 7.29 7.35
N LEU A 94 -15.19 6.28 6.80
CA LEU A 94 -13.99 5.72 7.44
C LEU A 94 -12.86 6.75 7.54
N VAL A 95 -12.76 7.64 6.55
CA VAL A 95 -11.78 8.73 6.52
C VAL A 95 -12.20 9.89 7.43
N ARG A 96 -13.48 10.27 7.42
CA ARG A 96 -14.02 11.35 8.26
C ARG A 96 -13.95 11.01 9.75
N GLU A 97 -14.23 9.76 10.10
CA GLU A 97 -14.16 9.25 11.48
C GLU A 97 -12.74 8.88 11.91
N GLN A 98 -11.73 9.05 11.04
CA GLN A 98 -10.32 8.68 11.29
C GLN A 98 -10.11 7.20 11.64
N LYS A 99 -11.07 6.33 11.29
CA LYS A 99 -10.88 4.85 11.29
C LYS A 99 -9.80 4.44 10.29
N LEU A 100 -9.69 5.21 9.20
CA LEU A 100 -8.52 5.27 8.34
C LEU A 100 -7.83 6.61 8.58
N PRO A 101 -6.79 6.67 9.46
CA PRO A 101 -6.14 7.91 9.81
C PRO A 101 -5.53 8.61 8.58
N TRP A 102 -5.67 9.93 8.49
CA TRP A 102 -5.22 10.69 7.32
C TRP A 102 -3.73 10.53 7.03
N ASN A 103 -2.90 10.40 8.06
CA ASN A 103 -1.46 10.19 7.90
C ASN A 103 -1.08 8.80 7.35
N ARG A 104 -2.05 7.88 7.28
CA ARG A 104 -1.93 6.56 6.62
C ARG A 104 -2.49 6.57 5.20
N LEU A 105 -2.89 7.72 4.67
CA LEU A 105 -3.43 7.87 3.33
C LEU A 105 -2.52 8.75 2.47
N TYR A 106 -2.61 8.58 1.17
CA TYR A 106 -2.00 9.47 0.20
C TYR A 106 -2.85 9.58 -1.07
N THR A 107 -2.63 10.65 -1.82
CA THR A 107 -3.28 10.86 -3.11
C THR A 107 -2.36 10.43 -4.24
N LEU A 108 -2.86 9.53 -5.09
CA LEU A 108 -2.34 9.30 -6.43
C LEU A 108 -3.00 10.32 -7.37
N ARG A 109 -2.20 11.17 -7.99
CA ARG A 109 -2.67 12.29 -8.80
C ARG A 109 -2.88 11.85 -10.25
N ARG A 110 -3.71 12.61 -10.95
CA ARG A 110 -3.91 12.45 -12.40
C ARG A 110 -2.56 12.48 -13.12
N GLY A 111 -2.39 11.56 -14.06
CA GLY A 111 -1.16 11.38 -14.84
C GLY A 111 -0.17 10.40 -14.21
N GLU A 112 -0.29 10.08 -12.92
CA GLU A 112 0.57 9.07 -12.30
C GLU A 112 0.26 7.66 -12.84
N ALA A 113 1.27 6.80 -12.85
CA ALA A 113 1.10 5.39 -13.20
C ALA A 113 0.54 4.61 -11.99
N ALA A 114 -0.52 3.85 -12.23
CA ALA A 114 -1.09 2.89 -11.30
C ALA A 114 -0.86 1.45 -11.79
N ARG A 115 -0.66 0.53 -10.86
CA ARG A 115 -0.56 -0.90 -11.16
C ARG A 115 -1.94 -1.53 -11.11
N SER A 116 -2.23 -2.41 -12.07
CA SER A 116 -3.40 -3.27 -11.96
C SER A 116 -3.14 -4.40 -10.98
N VAL A 117 -4.12 -4.69 -10.12
CA VAL A 117 -4.10 -5.87 -9.24
C VAL A 117 -4.20 -7.16 -10.05
N SER A 118 -4.71 -7.11 -11.29
CA SER A 118 -4.85 -8.27 -12.18
C SER A 118 -3.57 -8.68 -12.92
N GLY A 119 -2.44 -8.00 -12.68
CA GLY A 119 -1.20 -8.24 -13.42
C GLY A 119 -1.16 -7.65 -14.83
N ALA A 120 -2.18 -6.85 -15.20
CA ALA A 120 -2.14 -6.07 -16.43
C ALA A 120 -1.03 -5.00 -16.38
N ALA A 121 -0.62 -4.52 -17.56
CA ALA A 121 0.37 -3.46 -17.67
C ALA A 121 -0.03 -2.23 -16.82
N PRO A 122 0.94 -1.50 -16.24
CA PRO A 122 0.66 -0.24 -15.57
C PRO A 122 -0.12 0.70 -16.50
N PHE A 123 -1.07 1.44 -15.94
CA PHE A 123 -1.89 2.39 -16.67
C PHE A 123 -1.74 3.79 -16.07
N VAL A 124 -1.99 4.80 -16.89
CA VAL A 124 -1.95 6.20 -16.47
C VAL A 124 -3.31 6.60 -15.93
N LEU A 125 -3.33 7.23 -14.76
CA LEU A 125 -4.55 7.72 -14.14
C LEU A 125 -5.10 8.93 -14.89
N ASP A 126 -6.38 8.86 -15.28
CA ASP A 126 -7.12 9.97 -15.87
C ASP A 126 -7.68 10.93 -14.80
N ARG A 127 -7.83 10.44 -13.57
CA ARG A 127 -8.33 11.15 -12.38
C ARG A 127 -7.49 10.82 -11.16
N GLU A 128 -7.53 11.69 -10.16
CA GLU A 128 -6.93 11.37 -8.87
C GLU A 128 -7.71 10.27 -8.14
N GLN A 129 -7.03 9.60 -7.21
CA GLN A 129 -7.63 8.63 -6.31
C GLN A 129 -6.85 8.59 -4.98
N VAL A 130 -7.56 8.39 -3.87
CA VAL A 130 -6.96 8.25 -2.54
C VAL A 130 -6.66 6.78 -2.26
N LYS A 131 -5.47 6.49 -1.75
CA LYS A 131 -4.99 5.13 -1.47
C LYS A 131 -4.39 5.06 -0.06
N ILE A 132 -4.54 3.90 0.58
CA ILE A 132 -3.83 3.61 1.84
C ILE A 132 -2.32 3.51 1.55
N ARG A 133 -1.49 4.02 2.45
CA ARG A 133 -0.02 3.95 2.32
C ARG A 133 0.50 2.52 2.33
N GLU A 134 1.65 2.36 1.71
CA GLU A 134 2.43 1.13 1.71
C GLU A 134 3.80 1.40 2.33
N ASN A 135 4.32 0.43 3.07
CA ASN A 135 5.68 0.48 3.57
C ASN A 135 6.67 0.62 2.41
N SER A 136 7.61 1.54 2.53
CA SER A 136 8.51 1.93 1.44
C SER A 136 9.51 0.85 1.03
N GLU A 137 9.79 -0.13 1.89
CA GLU A 137 10.73 -1.22 1.63
C GLU A 137 10.02 -2.49 1.15
N SER A 138 8.96 -2.90 1.85
CA SER A 138 8.24 -4.15 1.58
C SER A 138 7.08 -3.99 0.60
N HIS A 139 6.61 -2.76 0.35
CA HIS A 139 5.38 -2.46 -0.40
C HIS A 139 4.10 -3.05 0.21
N HIS A 140 4.17 -3.60 1.42
CA HIS A 140 3.00 -4.08 2.13
C HIS A 140 2.14 -2.89 2.60
N CYS A 141 0.83 -3.08 2.65
CA CYS A 141 -0.12 -2.18 3.28
C CYS A 141 0.33 -1.85 4.72
N GLU A 142 0.31 -0.57 5.08
CA GLU A 142 0.74 -0.13 6.42
C GLU A 142 -0.11 -0.65 7.58
N PHE A 143 -1.30 -1.18 7.30
CA PHE A 143 -2.15 -1.83 8.31
C PHE A 143 -1.85 -3.33 8.51
N LEU A 144 -0.86 -3.90 7.80
CA LEU A 144 -0.36 -5.24 8.10
C LEU A 144 0.48 -5.20 9.38
N THR A 145 0.08 -5.94 10.41
CA THR A 145 0.82 -6.01 11.67
C THR A 145 1.93 -7.05 11.64
N GLU A 146 2.80 -7.02 12.66
CA GLU A 146 3.85 -8.04 12.85
C GLU A 146 3.25 -9.44 13.08
N GLU A 147 2.06 -9.53 13.69
CA GLU A 147 1.28 -10.76 13.85
C GLU A 147 0.60 -11.22 12.56
N GLN A 148 0.92 -10.59 11.43
CA GLN A 148 0.49 -11.05 10.11
C GLN A 148 -1.02 -10.88 9.87
N CYS A 149 -1.66 -9.94 10.57
CA CYS A 149 -3.08 -9.64 10.46
C CYS A 149 -3.34 -8.17 10.06
N CYS A 150 -4.58 -7.85 9.70
CA CYS A 150 -4.98 -6.49 9.34
C CYS A 150 -5.49 -5.75 10.58
N SER A 151 -4.81 -4.68 11.00
CA SER A 151 -5.20 -3.93 12.20
C SER A 151 -6.53 -3.18 12.07
N VAL A 152 -6.96 -2.89 10.84
CA VAL A 152 -8.27 -2.27 10.54
C VAL A 152 -9.26 -3.29 9.96
N HIS A 153 -9.13 -4.58 10.27
CA HIS A 153 -9.96 -5.61 9.65
C HIS A 153 -11.47 -5.33 9.78
N ILE A 154 -11.93 -4.80 10.92
CA ILE A 154 -13.34 -4.43 11.13
C ILE A 154 -13.73 -3.25 10.23
N ASP A 155 -12.91 -2.21 10.21
CA ASP A 155 -13.12 -0.97 9.46
C ASP A 155 -12.46 -0.98 8.07
N ARG A 156 -12.25 -2.18 7.49
CA ARG A 156 -11.54 -2.34 6.22
C ARG A 156 -12.32 -1.70 5.08
N PRO A 157 -11.67 -1.02 4.12
CA PRO A 157 -12.35 -0.30 3.04
C PRO A 157 -13.03 -1.23 2.03
N LEU A 158 -13.87 -0.67 1.16
CA LEU A 158 -14.71 -1.38 0.20
C LEU A 158 -13.90 -2.35 -0.66
N GLN A 159 -12.76 -1.90 -1.18
CA GLN A 159 -11.90 -2.78 -1.98
C GLN A 159 -11.42 -3.98 -1.17
N CYS A 160 -11.04 -3.82 0.10
CA CYS A 160 -10.66 -4.94 0.96
C CYS A 160 -11.84 -5.89 1.26
N ARG A 161 -13.06 -5.36 1.41
CA ARG A 161 -14.27 -6.18 1.60
C ARG A 161 -14.58 -7.00 0.36
N ALA A 162 -14.37 -6.44 -0.83
CA ALA A 162 -14.63 -7.06 -2.12
C ALA A 162 -13.52 -8.04 -2.58
N GLN A 163 -12.31 -7.94 -2.01
CA GLN A 163 -11.19 -8.87 -2.26
C GLN A 163 -11.41 -10.22 -1.56
N ALA A 164 -12.50 -10.89 -1.91
CA ALA A 164 -12.85 -12.21 -1.41
C ALA A 164 -11.98 -13.27 -2.11
N CYS A 165 -11.10 -13.93 -1.34
CA CYS A 165 -10.25 -15.02 -1.85
C CYS A 165 -11.06 -16.20 -2.43
N TRP A 166 -12.33 -16.33 -2.01
CA TRP A 166 -13.24 -17.38 -2.44
C TRP A 166 -14.12 -17.00 -3.64
N ASP A 167 -14.26 -15.71 -3.96
CA ASP A 167 -15.06 -15.24 -5.10
C ASP A 167 -14.61 -13.84 -5.58
N PRO A 168 -14.01 -13.73 -6.78
CA PRO A 168 -13.54 -12.45 -7.31
C PRO A 168 -14.65 -11.60 -7.96
N ALA A 169 -15.94 -11.98 -7.92
CA ALA A 169 -17.02 -11.25 -8.56
C ALA A 169 -17.11 -9.78 -8.11
N GLN A 170 -17.17 -9.54 -6.79
CA GLN A 170 -17.26 -8.17 -6.25
C GLN A 170 -16.03 -7.34 -6.59
N ALA A 171 -14.82 -7.91 -6.47
CA ALA A 171 -13.59 -7.22 -6.85
C ALA A 171 -13.59 -6.78 -8.32
N ARG A 172 -14.14 -7.61 -9.23
CA ARG A 172 -14.27 -7.27 -10.65
C ARG A 172 -15.26 -6.13 -10.89
N GLU A 173 -16.38 -6.11 -10.17
CA GLU A 173 -17.38 -5.04 -10.26
C GLU A 173 -16.82 -3.68 -9.84
N LEU A 174 -15.83 -3.64 -8.94
CA LEU A 174 -15.19 -2.40 -8.49
C LEU A 174 -14.21 -1.78 -9.49
N ILE A 175 -13.70 -2.52 -10.49
CA ILE A 175 -12.60 -2.05 -11.36
C ILE A 175 -12.94 -0.73 -12.06
N GLY A 176 -14.19 -0.54 -12.49
CA GLY A 176 -14.65 0.68 -13.18
C GLY A 176 -15.42 1.67 -12.32
N GLN A 177 -15.55 1.44 -11.01
CA GLN A 177 -16.31 2.33 -10.14
C GLN A 177 -15.52 3.59 -9.77
N PRO A 178 -16.19 4.71 -9.46
CA PRO A 178 -15.55 5.91 -8.97
C PRO A 178 -14.63 5.64 -7.77
N ARG A 179 -13.55 6.41 -7.66
CA ARG A 179 -12.62 6.40 -6.53
C ARG A 179 -12.84 7.63 -5.68
N LEU A 180 -12.52 7.51 -4.38
CA LEU A 180 -12.55 8.64 -3.46
C LEU A 180 -11.50 9.67 -3.88
N THR A 181 -11.90 10.94 -3.91
CA THR A 181 -11.07 12.07 -4.29
C THR A 181 -10.81 13.00 -3.12
N ARG A 182 -9.89 13.96 -3.28
CA ARG A 182 -9.65 15.01 -2.28
C ARG A 182 -10.85 15.94 -2.17
N GLU A 183 -11.61 16.13 -3.24
CA GLU A 183 -12.82 16.95 -3.24
C GLU A 183 -13.93 16.31 -2.37
N ASP A 184 -14.06 14.99 -2.38
CA ASP A 184 -15.00 14.28 -1.50
C ASP A 184 -14.64 14.46 -0.01
N ILE A 185 -13.34 14.44 0.31
CA ILE A 185 -12.84 14.54 1.69
C ILE A 185 -12.87 16.00 2.19
N PHE A 186 -12.40 16.95 1.38
CA PHE A 186 -12.14 18.33 1.78
C PHE A 186 -13.13 19.36 1.20
N GLY A 187 -14.19 18.92 0.51
CA GLY A 187 -15.17 19.79 -0.15
C GLY A 187 -15.83 20.82 0.77
N GLU A 188 -15.91 20.53 2.06
CA GLU A 188 -16.49 21.39 3.09
C GLU A 188 -15.47 22.39 3.69
N VAL A 189 -14.20 22.35 3.26
CA VAL A 189 -13.12 23.24 3.71
C VAL A 189 -12.59 24.06 2.51
N PRO A 190 -13.25 25.17 2.12
CA PRO A 190 -12.93 25.90 0.89
C PRO A 190 -11.47 26.32 0.75
N ALA A 191 -10.85 26.79 1.84
CA ALA A 191 -9.44 27.22 1.84
C ALA A 191 -8.48 26.07 1.52
N LEU A 192 -8.74 24.86 2.03
CA LEU A 192 -7.94 23.68 1.76
C LEU A 192 -8.13 23.20 0.31
N LEU A 193 -9.38 23.23 -0.18
CA LEU A 193 -9.65 22.85 -1.57
C LEU A 193 -9.05 23.84 -2.57
N GLU A 194 -9.05 25.14 -2.25
CA GLU A 194 -8.39 26.17 -3.06
C GLU A 194 -6.88 25.92 -3.18
N ILE A 195 -6.19 25.64 -2.07
CA ILE A 195 -4.75 25.38 -2.12
C ILE A 195 -4.42 24.06 -2.84
N ILE A 196 -5.26 23.04 -2.71
CA ILE A 196 -5.14 21.77 -3.44
C ILE A 196 -5.25 22.01 -4.94
N ARG A 197 -6.25 22.78 -5.38
CA ARG A 197 -6.45 23.13 -6.80
C ARG A 197 -5.29 23.98 -7.33
N ALA A 198 -4.80 24.93 -6.53
CA ALA A 198 -3.64 25.76 -6.89
C ALA A 198 -2.36 24.92 -7.03
N HIS A 199 -2.15 23.93 -6.15
CA HIS A 199 -1.05 22.98 -6.27
C HIS A 199 -1.18 22.15 -7.53
N GLU A 200 -2.35 21.59 -7.82
CA GLU A 200 -2.58 20.78 -9.02
C GLU A 200 -2.33 21.58 -10.30
N ALA A 201 -2.74 22.84 -10.34
CA ALA A 201 -2.54 23.70 -11.51
C ALA A 201 -1.06 24.08 -11.74
N ARG A 202 -0.29 24.32 -10.66
CA ARG A 202 1.08 24.84 -10.76
C ARG A 202 2.14 23.73 -10.76
N CYS A 203 1.83 22.61 -10.12
CA CYS A 203 2.70 21.45 -9.96
C CYS A 203 2.03 20.17 -10.49
N PRO A 204 1.44 20.13 -11.70
CA PRO A 204 0.80 18.92 -12.22
C PRO A 204 1.84 17.82 -12.46
N PHE A 205 1.52 16.56 -12.14
CA PHE A 205 2.44 15.43 -12.36
C PHE A 205 2.96 15.34 -13.81
N PRO A 206 2.14 15.55 -14.87
CA PRO A 206 2.63 15.58 -16.25
C PRO A 206 3.79 16.56 -16.51
N LYS A 207 3.88 17.68 -15.76
CA LYS A 207 5.00 18.62 -15.88
C LYS A 207 6.31 17.99 -15.41
N LEU A 208 6.28 17.26 -14.29
CA LEU A 208 7.43 16.52 -13.80
C LEU A 208 7.83 15.41 -14.77
N HIS A 209 6.85 14.65 -15.26
CA HIS A 209 7.04 13.58 -16.23
C HIS A 209 7.79 14.06 -17.47
N VAL A 210 7.30 15.14 -18.10
CA VAL A 210 7.92 15.71 -19.30
C VAL A 210 9.34 16.21 -19.01
N ALA A 211 9.58 16.85 -17.85
CA ALA A 211 10.92 17.30 -17.48
C ALA A 211 11.89 16.11 -17.34
N CYS A 212 11.47 15.01 -16.70
CA CYS A 212 12.29 13.80 -16.57
C CYS A 212 12.51 13.08 -17.91
N GLU A 213 11.50 13.03 -18.79
CA GLU A 213 11.66 12.44 -20.14
C GLU A 213 12.72 13.19 -20.96
N LYS A 214 12.77 14.53 -20.88
CA LYS A 214 13.78 15.33 -21.56
C LYS A 214 15.20 14.92 -21.16
N VAL A 215 15.44 14.61 -19.87
CA VAL A 215 16.73 14.11 -19.39
C VAL A 215 17.07 12.76 -20.05
N ALA A 216 16.09 11.85 -20.11
CA ALA A 216 16.28 10.53 -20.71
C ALA A 216 16.55 10.58 -22.24
N THR A 217 16.05 11.61 -22.93
CA THR A 217 16.20 11.77 -24.38
C THR A 217 17.25 12.82 -24.80
N ALA A 218 17.92 13.46 -23.85
CA ALA A 218 18.85 14.54 -24.14
C ALA A 218 20.06 14.07 -24.96
N GLN A 219 20.47 14.87 -25.95
CA GLN A 219 21.61 14.62 -26.81
C GLN A 219 22.64 15.73 -26.64
N GLY A 220 23.81 15.38 -26.10
CA GLY A 220 24.91 16.32 -25.83
C GLY A 220 24.75 17.08 -24.51
N ASP A 221 25.86 17.68 -24.08
CA ASP A 221 26.02 18.23 -22.72
C ASP A 221 25.11 19.44 -22.46
N GLU A 222 24.90 20.31 -23.45
CA GLU A 222 24.05 21.50 -23.31
C GLU A 222 22.57 21.13 -23.09
N GLN A 223 22.04 20.20 -23.90
CA GLN A 223 20.66 19.72 -23.75
C GLN A 223 20.48 18.96 -22.43
N MET A 224 21.48 18.17 -22.03
CA MET A 224 21.47 17.47 -20.75
C MET A 224 21.43 18.46 -19.58
N ALA A 225 22.30 19.47 -19.59
CA ALA A 225 22.34 20.49 -18.54
C ALA A 225 21.01 21.25 -18.42
N ALA A 226 20.41 21.64 -19.56
CA ALA A 226 19.12 22.31 -19.58
C ALA A 226 17.98 21.43 -19.04
N ALA A 227 17.94 20.15 -19.43
CA ALA A 227 16.92 19.21 -18.96
C ALA A 227 17.05 18.91 -17.45
N VAL A 228 18.28 18.74 -16.96
CA VAL A 228 18.55 18.56 -15.53
C VAL A 228 18.11 19.79 -14.73
N ASN A 229 18.43 20.99 -15.21
CA ASN A 229 18.02 22.23 -14.57
C ASN A 229 16.48 22.35 -14.51
N GLU A 230 15.77 21.99 -15.58
CA GLU A 230 14.31 21.99 -15.59
C GLU A 230 13.71 21.06 -14.52
N VAL A 231 14.25 19.84 -14.35
CA VAL A 231 13.81 18.93 -13.28
C VAL A 231 14.06 19.54 -11.90
N VAL A 232 15.26 20.10 -11.68
CA VAL A 232 15.62 20.74 -10.40
C VAL A 232 14.68 21.91 -10.08
N GLU A 233 14.38 22.77 -11.05
CA GLU A 233 13.46 23.89 -10.88
C GLU A 233 12.04 23.43 -10.57
N VAL A 234 11.53 22.41 -11.28
CA VAL A 234 10.20 21.85 -11.05
C VAL A 234 10.08 21.25 -9.64
N VAL A 235 11.09 20.48 -9.21
CA VAL A 235 11.15 19.90 -7.87
C VAL A 235 11.27 20.98 -6.79
N ALA A 236 12.17 21.95 -6.97
CA ALA A 236 12.39 23.03 -6.00
C ALA A 236 11.14 23.89 -5.81
N PHE A 237 10.46 24.22 -6.91
CA PHE A 237 9.23 24.99 -6.87
C PHE A 237 8.11 24.24 -6.13
N GLU A 238 7.93 22.95 -6.40
CA GLU A 238 6.90 22.14 -5.75
C GLU A 238 7.16 22.02 -4.25
N GLU A 239 8.41 21.81 -3.86
CA GLU A 239 8.84 21.73 -2.47
C GLU A 239 8.57 23.04 -1.71
N VAL A 240 8.94 24.19 -2.29
CA VAL A 240 8.66 25.50 -1.70
C VAL A 240 7.15 25.71 -1.60
N PHE A 241 6.39 25.40 -2.65
CA PHE A 241 4.94 25.55 -2.64
C PHE A 241 4.31 24.77 -1.49
N ARG A 242 4.61 23.46 -1.38
CA ARG A 242 3.96 22.62 -0.35
C ARG A 242 4.34 23.04 1.06
N THR A 243 5.59 23.47 1.26
CA THR A 243 6.10 23.91 2.57
C THR A 243 5.41 25.20 3.01
N GLU A 244 5.37 26.20 2.14
CA GLU A 244 4.72 27.49 2.42
C GLU A 244 3.21 27.34 2.62
N ALA A 245 2.57 26.49 1.81
CA ALA A 245 1.15 26.17 1.94
C ALA A 245 0.85 25.49 3.28
N ALA A 246 1.67 24.50 3.67
CA ALA A 246 1.51 23.79 4.93
C ALA A 246 1.67 24.73 6.13
N GLN A 247 2.71 25.57 6.14
CA GLN A 247 2.95 26.54 7.20
C GLN A 247 1.83 27.57 7.33
N ARG A 248 1.31 28.08 6.20
CA ARG A 248 0.25 29.10 6.20
C ARG A 248 -1.10 28.58 6.69
N LEU A 249 -1.38 27.30 6.46
CA LEU A 249 -2.65 26.67 6.80
C LEU A 249 -2.55 25.74 8.02
N ASP A 250 -1.40 25.71 8.70
CA ASP A 250 -1.11 24.84 9.84
C ASP A 250 -1.41 23.36 9.55
N ILE A 251 -1.01 22.90 8.36
CA ILE A 251 -1.21 21.52 7.94
C ILE A 251 -0.10 20.64 8.51
N PRO A 252 -0.41 19.56 9.24
CA PRO A 252 0.61 18.63 9.73
C PRO A 252 1.42 17.96 8.62
N ASP A 253 2.72 17.80 8.83
CA ASP A 253 3.63 17.23 7.82
C ASP A 253 3.25 15.80 7.41
N ASP A 254 2.71 15.01 8.33
CA ASP A 254 2.38 13.59 8.13
C ASP A 254 1.12 13.37 7.27
N VAL A 255 0.32 14.41 7.03
CA VAL A 255 -0.86 14.37 6.15
C VAL A 255 -0.63 15.03 4.79
N LEU A 256 0.56 15.57 4.53
CA LEU A 256 0.84 16.29 3.28
C LEU A 256 0.66 15.43 2.04
N ASP A 257 0.95 14.13 2.08
CA ASP A 257 0.76 13.28 0.91
C ASP A 257 -0.71 12.96 0.63
N LEU A 258 -1.60 13.06 1.61
CA LEU A 258 -3.04 13.03 1.36
C LEU A 258 -3.47 14.32 0.64
N ILE A 259 -2.96 15.47 1.07
CA ILE A 259 -3.39 16.78 0.58
C ILE A 259 -2.76 17.10 -0.79
N PHE A 260 -1.45 16.94 -0.94
CA PHE A 260 -0.70 17.33 -2.14
C PHE A 260 -0.24 16.15 -3.00
N GLY A 261 -0.49 14.91 -2.56
CA GLY A 261 0.16 13.74 -3.14
C GLY A 261 1.65 13.66 -2.76
N ARG A 262 2.29 12.58 -3.19
CA ARG A 262 3.73 12.37 -2.99
C ARG A 262 4.55 13.55 -3.52
N SER A 263 5.62 13.90 -2.81
CA SER A 263 6.50 15.00 -3.21
C SER A 263 7.14 14.76 -4.57
N PHE A 264 7.46 15.83 -5.29
CA PHE A 264 8.22 15.69 -6.54
C PHE A 264 9.61 15.10 -6.28
N VAL A 265 10.22 15.37 -5.12
CA VAL A 265 11.47 14.73 -4.66
C VAL A 265 11.34 13.20 -4.58
N GLU A 266 10.18 12.69 -4.18
CA GLU A 266 9.90 11.26 -4.16
C GLU A 266 9.57 10.74 -5.56
N LEU A 267 8.73 11.45 -6.31
CA LEU A 267 8.22 11.00 -7.61
C LEU A 267 9.30 10.97 -8.71
N VAL A 268 10.36 11.78 -8.64
CA VAL A 268 11.51 11.66 -9.57
C VAL A 268 12.16 10.27 -9.55
N ARG A 269 12.00 9.51 -8.46
CA ARG A 269 12.51 8.14 -8.32
C ARG A 269 11.82 7.14 -9.24
N LEU A 270 10.63 7.47 -9.72
CA LEU A 270 9.91 6.68 -10.73
C LEU A 270 10.62 6.73 -12.09
N PHE A 271 11.39 7.80 -12.33
CA PHE A 271 12.13 8.03 -13.57
C PHE A 271 13.62 7.63 -13.46
N GLY A 272 14.00 6.95 -12.37
CA GLY A 272 15.38 6.52 -12.16
C GLY A 272 16.31 7.61 -11.64
N PHE A 273 15.78 8.67 -11.05
CA PHE A 273 16.58 9.77 -10.48
C PHE A 273 16.34 9.97 -8.98
N ARG A 274 17.25 10.66 -8.30
CA ARG A 274 17.02 11.27 -6.99
C ARG A 274 17.57 12.70 -6.99
N VAL A 275 17.02 13.53 -6.11
CA VAL A 275 17.51 14.90 -5.90
C VAL A 275 18.26 14.92 -4.57
N ASP A 276 19.56 15.23 -4.64
CA ASP A 276 20.39 15.46 -3.47
C ASP A 276 20.42 16.95 -3.16
N LYS A 277 20.38 17.29 -1.87
CA LYS A 277 20.54 18.67 -1.39
C LYS A 277 21.95 18.88 -0.88
N GLY A 278 22.64 19.88 -1.43
CA GLY A 278 23.90 20.38 -0.92
C GLY A 278 23.73 21.15 0.40
N ALA A 279 24.83 21.31 1.14
CA ALA A 279 24.85 22.06 2.40
C ALA A 279 24.50 23.54 2.25
N ASP A 280 24.66 24.09 1.04
CA ASP A 280 24.30 25.46 0.64
C ASP A 280 22.84 25.59 0.14
N GLY A 281 22.07 24.50 0.17
CA GLY A 281 20.71 24.46 -0.36
C GLY A 281 20.62 24.25 -1.87
N SER A 282 21.76 24.07 -2.55
CA SER A 282 21.77 23.65 -3.97
C SER A 282 21.12 22.28 -4.11
N ARG A 283 20.51 22.03 -5.27
CA ARG A 283 19.86 20.76 -5.60
C ARG A 283 20.51 20.17 -6.83
N THR A 284 20.87 18.90 -6.74
CA THR A 284 21.50 18.16 -7.84
C THR A 284 20.68 16.93 -8.16
N LEU A 285 20.33 16.75 -9.43
CA LEU A 285 19.72 15.51 -9.91
C LEU A 285 20.83 14.48 -10.13
N VAL A 286 20.71 13.31 -9.52
CA VAL A 286 21.65 12.20 -9.71
C VAL A 286 20.89 10.92 -10.07
N PRO A 287 21.51 9.97 -10.80
CA PRO A 287 20.92 8.67 -11.03
C PRO A 287 20.57 7.98 -9.72
N ARG A 288 19.44 7.29 -9.70
CA ARG A 288 19.09 6.40 -8.59
C ARG A 288 19.99 5.18 -8.66
N ASP A 289 20.65 4.84 -7.56
CA ASP A 289 21.42 3.60 -7.45
C ASP A 289 20.49 2.41 -7.74
N ALA A 290 20.95 1.48 -8.58
CA ALA A 290 20.21 0.25 -8.86
C ALA A 290 20.09 -0.55 -7.54
N LYS A 291 18.86 -0.75 -7.07
CA LYS A 291 18.54 -1.78 -6.08
C LYS A 291 17.98 -3.00 -6.80
#